data_AF-A0A7S1UYC5-F1
#
_entry.id   AF-A0A7S1UYC5-F1
#
_cell.length_a   1.000
_cell.length_b   1.000
_cell.length_c   1.000
_cell.angle_alpha   90.00
_cell.angle_beta   90.00
_cell.angle_gamma   90.00
#
_symmetry.space_group_name_H-M   'P 1'
#
loop_
_entity.id
_entity.type
_entity.pdbx_description
1 polymer ?
#
loop_
_entity_poly.entity_id
_entity_poly.type
_entity_poly.pdbx_seq_one_letter_code
_entity_poly.pdbx_strand_id
1 'polypeptide(L)'
;MVHISVAVGRQMADTLMMAVSAAGCLGVALALNAPLALVMLCVVPLVGIVILVFSCCTRRISRRAGEELAQGGTLATEVIHGIRTVAALCAQKWALGLYEEKMRLSQKFSIRSDALSGVLIGITGFLFYCTYTFAFIIGTEQVANDA
;
A
#
# COMPACT_ATOMS: atom_id res chain seq x y z
N MET A 1 -1.68 -0.63 -28.53
CA MET A 1 -2.48 0.58 -28.19
C MET A 1 -3.88 0.23 -27.66
N VAL A 2 -4.65 -0.66 -28.29
CA VAL A 2 -6.01 -1.05 -27.82
C VAL A 2 -6.05 -1.58 -26.38
N HIS A 3 -5.08 -2.39 -25.96
CA HIS A 3 -5.02 -2.91 -24.57
C HIS A 3 -4.90 -1.83 -23.49
N ILE A 4 -4.26 -0.69 -23.80
CA ILE A 4 -4.03 0.38 -22.82
C ILE A 4 -5.29 1.22 -22.67
N SER A 5 -5.98 1.52 -23.77
CA SER A 5 -7.27 2.23 -23.74
C SER A 5 -8.37 1.40 -23.06
N VAL A 6 -8.39 0.09 -23.24
CA VAL A 6 -9.33 -0.81 -22.54
C VAL A 6 -9.03 -0.90 -21.05
N ALA A 7 -7.74 -0.95 -20.66
CA ALA A 7 -7.33 -0.93 -19.26
C ALA A 7 -7.71 0.39 -18.56
N VAL A 8 -7.45 1.52 -19.21
CA VAL A 8 -7.84 2.85 -18.70
C VAL A 8 -9.36 2.97 -18.62
N GLY A 9 -10.11 2.54 -19.64
CA GLY A 9 -11.58 2.60 -19.65
C GLY A 9 -12.20 1.81 -18.50
N ARG A 10 -11.71 0.60 -18.22
CA ARG A 10 -12.16 -0.21 -17.09
C ARG A 10 -11.81 0.42 -15.74
N GLN A 11 -10.59 0.95 -15.61
CA GLN A 11 -10.14 1.55 -14.36
C GLN A 11 -10.95 2.82 -14.01
N MET A 12 -11.32 3.63 -15.01
CA MET A 12 -12.19 4.78 -14.79
C MET A 12 -13.60 4.35 -14.37
N ALA A 13 -14.15 3.30 -14.99
CA ALA A 13 -15.45 2.74 -14.60
C ALA A 13 -15.45 2.22 -13.15
N ASP A 14 -14.39 1.51 -12.74
CA ASP A 14 -14.26 1.00 -11.37
C ASP A 14 -14.19 2.13 -10.34
N THR A 15 -13.43 3.20 -10.62
CA THR A 15 -13.36 4.36 -9.70
C THR A 15 -14.70 5.09 -9.58
N LEU A 16 -15.46 5.17 -10.68
CA LEU A 16 -16.77 5.79 -10.68
C LEU A 16 -17.78 4.95 -9.89
N MET A 17 -17.79 3.63 -10.08
CA MET A 17 -18.65 2.72 -9.30
C MET A 17 -18.37 2.83 -7.80
N MET A 18 -17.09 2.85 -7.40
CA MET A 18 -16.70 3.00 -6.00
C MET A 18 -17.20 4.31 -5.39
N ALA A 19 -17.14 5.42 -6.14
CA ALA A 19 -17.65 6.70 -5.68
C ALA A 19 -19.18 6.70 -5.50
N VAL A 20 -19.91 6.09 -6.46
CA VAL A 20 -21.38 5.98 -6.39
C VAL A 20 -21.81 5.10 -5.21
N SER A 21 -21.17 3.95 -5.01
CA SER A 21 -21.47 3.07 -3.87
C SER A 21 -21.17 3.74 -2.53
N ALA A 22 -20.08 4.49 -2.41
CA ALA A 22 -19.74 5.23 -1.19
C ALA A 22 -20.82 6.27 -0.83
N ALA A 23 -21.29 7.04 -1.81
CA ALA A 23 -22.38 8.01 -1.61
C ALA A 23 -23.70 7.31 -1.23
N GLY A 24 -24.02 6.19 -1.86
CA GLY A 24 -25.20 5.38 -1.54
C GLY A 24 -25.18 4.83 -0.12
N CYS A 25 -24.05 4.24 0.31
CA CYS A 25 -23.89 3.73 1.66
C CYS A 25 -24.01 4.84 2.72
N LEU A 26 -23.46 6.02 2.45
CA LEU A 26 -23.55 7.17 3.36
C LEU A 26 -24.99 7.63 3.54
N GLY A 27 -25.76 7.70 2.44
CA GLY A 27 -27.17 8.07 2.46
C GLY A 27 -28.04 7.09 3.26
N VAL A 28 -27.84 5.80 3.06
CA VAL A 28 -28.57 4.75 3.81
C VAL A 28 -28.20 4.76 5.29
N ALA A 29 -26.90 4.95 5.62
CA ALA A 29 -26.44 4.98 7.00
C ALA A 29 -27.07 6.15 7.80
N LEU A 30 -27.16 7.34 7.20
CA LEU A 30 -27.78 8.51 7.83
C LEU A 30 -29.30 8.37 7.98
N ALA A 31 -29.96 7.63 7.10
CA ALA A 31 -31.41 7.43 7.14
C ALA A 31 -31.86 6.43 8.23
N LEU A 32 -31.03 5.43 8.56
CA LEU A 32 -31.37 4.38 9.53
C LEU A 32 -31.12 4.80 10.98
N ASN A 33 -29.90 5.27 11.28
CA ASN A 33 -29.50 5.59 12.65
C ASN A 33 -28.39 6.66 12.66
N ALA A 34 -28.79 7.93 12.82
CA ALA A 34 -27.88 9.07 12.90
C ALA A 34 -26.76 8.94 13.96
N PRO A 35 -27.01 8.49 15.21
CA PRO A 35 -25.95 8.37 16.21
C PRO A 35 -24.92 7.29 15.87
N LEU A 36 -25.35 6.16 15.31
CA LEU A 36 -24.44 5.07 14.90
C LEU A 36 -23.64 5.46 13.65
N ALA A 37 -24.29 6.17 12.71
CA ALA A 37 -23.65 6.69 11.51
C ALA A 37 -22.56 7.73 11.82
N LEU A 38 -22.77 8.62 12.79
CA LEU A 38 -21.78 9.61 13.25
C LEU A 38 -20.49 8.98 13.78
N VAL A 39 -20.62 7.90 14.56
CA VAL A 39 -19.44 7.16 15.07
C VAL A 39 -18.65 6.56 13.92
N MET A 40 -19.34 5.91 12.97
CA MET A 40 -18.70 5.35 11.77
C MET A 40 -18.04 6.42 10.90
N LEU A 41 -18.70 7.59 10.78
CA LEU A 41 -18.19 8.74 10.03
C LEU A 41 -16.88 9.29 10.63
N CYS A 42 -16.65 9.17 11.94
CA CYS A 42 -15.38 9.55 12.56
C CYS A 42 -14.27 8.49 12.40
N VAL A 43 -14.62 7.21 12.38
CA VAL A 43 -13.63 6.12 12.24
C VAL A 43 -13.08 6.03 10.82
N VAL A 44 -13.94 6.19 9.80
CA VAL A 44 -13.54 6.13 8.38
C VAL A 44 -12.37 7.08 8.03
N PRO A 45 -12.41 8.39 8.35
CA PRO A 45 -11.31 9.30 8.04
C PRO A 45 -10.06 8.99 8.87
N LEU A 46 -10.20 8.52 10.12
CA LEU A 46 -9.07 8.12 10.96
C LEU A 46 -8.28 6.97 10.29
N VAL A 47 -8.99 5.92 9.87
CA VAL A 47 -8.40 4.79 9.15
C VAL A 47 -7.84 5.23 7.79
N GLY A 48 -8.54 6.13 7.09
CA GLY A 48 -8.06 6.71 5.84
C GLY A 48 -6.72 7.43 5.96
N ILE A 49 -6.53 8.26 6.99
CA ILE A 49 -5.26 8.96 7.27
C ILE A 49 -4.13 7.95 7.49
N VAL A 50 -4.39 6.92 8.30
CA VAL A 50 -3.42 5.87 8.60
C VAL A 50 -2.99 5.15 7.32
N ILE A 51 -3.93 4.76 6.46
CA ILE A 51 -3.65 4.11 5.17
C ILE A 51 -2.88 5.04 4.22
N LEU A 52 -3.20 6.33 4.18
CA LEU A 52 -2.54 7.31 3.29
C LEU A 52 -1.09 7.56 3.70
N VAL A 53 -0.83 7.82 4.99
CA VAL A 53 0.53 8.01 5.52
C VAL A 53 1.38 6.78 5.21
N PHE A 54 0.78 5.61 5.41
CA PHE A 54 1.43 4.35 5.18
C PHE A 54 1.73 4.08 3.69
N SER A 55 0.74 4.29 2.83
CA SER A 55 0.88 4.17 1.38
C SER A 55 1.96 5.11 0.84
N CYS A 56 2.06 6.32 1.38
CA CYS A 56 3.15 7.25 1.07
C CYS A 56 4.52 6.72 1.54
N CYS A 57 4.60 6.17 2.75
CA CYS A 57 5.84 5.58 3.27
C CYS A 57 6.31 4.39 2.42
N THR A 58 5.44 3.41 2.17
CA THR A 58 5.74 2.25 1.33
C THR A 58 6.16 2.68 -0.08
N ARG A 59 5.43 3.60 -0.72
CA ARG A 59 5.81 4.11 -2.05
C ARG A 59 7.20 4.74 -2.05
N ARG A 60 7.57 5.51 -1.02
CA ARG A 60 8.92 6.10 -0.91
C ARG A 60 10.00 5.05 -0.76
N ILE A 61 9.77 4.02 0.06
CA ILE A 61 10.74 2.94 0.28
C ILE A 61 10.86 2.08 -0.98
N SER A 62 9.74 1.70 -1.61
CA SER A 62 9.73 0.96 -2.88
C SER A 62 10.44 1.72 -3.99
N ARG A 63 10.26 3.06 -4.07
CA ARG A 63 10.96 3.87 -5.06
C ARG A 63 12.48 3.84 -4.85
N ARG A 64 12.95 4.01 -3.61
CA ARG A 64 14.38 3.91 -3.28
C ARG A 64 14.95 2.51 -3.55
N ALA A 65 14.21 1.47 -3.18
CA ALA A 65 14.60 0.09 -3.48
C ALA A 65 14.72 -0.16 -4.99
N GLY A 66 13.80 0.40 -5.77
CA GLY A 66 13.82 0.35 -7.24
C GLY A 66 14.96 1.16 -7.87
N GLU A 67 15.29 2.34 -7.31
CA GLU A 67 16.43 3.16 -7.76
C GLU A 67 17.76 2.41 -7.59
N GLU A 68 18.00 1.77 -6.42
CA GLU A 68 19.20 0.96 -6.19
C GLU A 68 19.24 -0.29 -7.09
N LEU A 69 18.08 -0.92 -7.35
CA LEU A 69 17.98 -2.06 -8.24
C LEU A 69 18.28 -1.67 -9.70
N ALA A 70 17.79 -0.50 -10.15
CA ALA A 70 18.05 0.04 -11.47
C ALA A 70 19.55 0.34 -11.66
N GLN A 71 20.20 0.94 -10.65
CA GLN A 71 21.66 1.15 -10.68
C GLN A 71 22.44 -0.16 -10.79
N GLY A 72 22.06 -1.20 -10.03
CA GLY A 72 22.66 -2.53 -10.15
C GLY A 72 22.45 -3.15 -11.53
N GLY A 73 21.26 -2.98 -12.12
CA GLY A 73 20.95 -3.41 -13.49
C GLY A 73 21.76 -2.69 -14.57
N THR A 74 21.97 -1.38 -14.40
CA THR A 74 22.86 -0.60 -15.28
C THR A 74 24.30 -1.09 -15.19
N LEU A 75 24.82 -1.32 -13.97
CA LEU A 75 26.15 -1.87 -13.75
C LEU A 75 26.31 -3.24 -14.41
N ALA A 76 25.33 -4.13 -14.25
CA ALA A 76 25.36 -5.46 -14.89
C ALA A 76 25.39 -5.35 -16.42
N THR A 77 24.60 -4.42 -16.97
CA THR A 77 24.56 -4.15 -18.41
C THR A 77 25.90 -3.63 -18.92
N GLU A 78 26.56 -2.76 -18.17
CA GLU A 78 27.88 -2.22 -18.48
C GLU A 78 28.97 -3.31 -18.46
N VAL A 79 28.94 -4.18 -17.45
CA VAL A 79 29.85 -5.34 -17.35
C VAL A 79 29.65 -6.32 -18.51
N ILE A 80 28.41 -6.57 -18.93
CA ILE A 80 28.12 -7.46 -20.07
C ILE A 80 28.60 -6.84 -21.39
N HIS A 81 28.34 -5.55 -21.62
CA HIS A 81 28.84 -4.85 -22.82
C HIS A 81 30.38 -4.80 -22.85
N GLY A 82 31.00 -4.63 -21.69
CA GLY A 82 32.45 -4.59 -21.49
C GLY A 82 33.10 -5.94 -21.17
N ILE A 83 32.45 -7.08 -21.44
CA ILE A 83 32.93 -8.37 -20.90
C ILE A 83 34.38 -8.71 -21.28
N ARG A 84 34.82 -8.29 -22.47
CA ARG A 84 36.21 -8.48 -22.94
C ARG A 84 37.22 -7.65 -22.13
N THR A 85 36.87 -6.44 -21.71
CA THR A 85 37.75 -5.57 -20.91
C THR A 85 37.78 -6.04 -19.45
N VAL A 86 36.64 -6.45 -18.90
CA VAL A 86 36.55 -7.01 -17.54
C VAL A 86 37.33 -8.32 -17.42
N ALA A 87 37.26 -9.18 -18.44
CA ALA A 87 38.04 -10.41 -18.51
C ALA A 87 39.54 -10.13 -18.68
N ALA A 88 39.93 -9.15 -19.50
CA ALA A 88 41.32 -8.74 -19.67
C ALA A 88 41.94 -8.16 -18.38
N LEU A 89 41.13 -7.53 -17.52
CA LEU A 89 41.52 -6.99 -16.22
C LEU A 89 41.35 -7.99 -15.06
N CYS A 90 40.86 -9.21 -15.32
CA CYS A 90 40.50 -10.21 -14.29
C CYS A 90 39.56 -9.66 -13.19
N ALA A 91 38.75 -8.64 -13.49
CA ALA A 91 37.96 -7.87 -12.52
C ALA A 91 36.56 -8.43 -12.23
N GLN A 92 36.27 -9.66 -12.67
CA GLN A 92 34.94 -10.29 -12.56
C GLN A 92 34.44 -10.37 -11.11
N LYS A 93 35.32 -10.74 -10.17
CA LYS A 93 34.95 -10.85 -8.74
C LYS A 93 34.59 -9.50 -8.12
N TRP A 94 35.27 -8.43 -8.54
CA TRP A 94 35.00 -7.08 -8.06
C TRP A 94 33.63 -6.59 -8.56
N ALA A 95 33.33 -6.79 -9.85
CA ALA A 95 32.05 -6.42 -10.43
C ALA A 95 30.87 -7.19 -9.79
N LEU A 96 31.06 -8.48 -9.51
CA LEU A 96 30.08 -9.31 -8.78
C LEU A 96 29.84 -8.80 -7.36
N GLY A 97 30.90 -8.48 -6.61
CA GLY A 97 30.77 -7.94 -5.26
C GLY A 97 30.00 -6.63 -5.21
N LEU A 98 30.26 -5.73 -6.17
CA LEU A 98 29.56 -4.45 -6.26
C LEU A 98 28.06 -4.63 -6.59
N TYR A 99 27.73 -5.58 -7.46
CA TYR A 99 26.33 -5.93 -7.75
C TYR A 99 25.61 -6.52 -6.52
N GLU A 100 26.26 -7.45 -5.81
CA GLU A 100 25.71 -8.04 -4.57
C GLU A 100 25.45 -7.00 -3.48
N GLU A 101 26.36 -6.03 -3.33
CA GLU A 101 26.20 -4.93 -2.37
C GLU A 101 24.94 -4.10 -2.67
N LYS A 102 24.76 -3.70 -3.92
CA LYS A 102 23.57 -2.96 -4.39
C LYS A 102 22.29 -3.75 -4.20
N MET A 103 22.32 -5.06 -4.46
CA MET A 103 21.15 -5.92 -4.29
C MET A 103 20.80 -6.13 -2.80
N ARG A 104 21.80 -6.29 -1.92
CA ARG A 104 21.60 -6.38 -0.46
C ARG A 104 21.01 -5.10 0.14
N LEU A 105 21.44 -3.94 -0.34
CA LEU A 105 20.85 -2.66 0.08
C LEU A 105 19.37 -2.57 -0.29
N SER A 106 19.02 -2.89 -1.55
CA SER A 106 17.62 -2.93 -2.02
C SER A 106 16.76 -3.89 -1.19
N GLN A 107 17.25 -5.10 -0.91
CA GLN A 107 16.56 -6.07 -0.07
C GLN A 107 16.33 -5.57 1.36
N LYS A 108 17.31 -4.93 2.00
CA LYS A 108 17.15 -4.37 3.34
C LYS A 108 16.06 -3.30 3.39
N PHE A 109 15.94 -2.47 2.34
CA PHE A 109 14.87 -1.49 2.25
C PHE A 109 13.50 -2.16 2.06
N SER A 110 13.41 -3.20 1.23
CA SER A 110 12.17 -3.97 1.04
C SER A 110 11.71 -4.63 2.35
N ILE A 111 12.60 -5.30 3.08
CA ILE A 111 12.27 -5.97 4.34
C ILE A 111 11.75 -4.96 5.38
N ARG A 112 12.35 -3.77 5.47
CA ARG A 112 11.85 -2.72 6.37
C ARG A 112 10.48 -2.19 5.95
N SER A 113 10.23 -2.07 4.65
CA SER A 113 8.92 -1.69 4.12
C SER A 113 7.85 -2.73 4.47
N ASP A 114 8.18 -4.01 4.32
CA ASP A 114 7.26 -5.12 4.57
C ASP A 114 6.96 -5.27 6.07
N ALA A 115 7.97 -5.13 6.92
CA ALA A 115 7.78 -5.12 8.38
C ALA A 115 6.86 -3.98 8.82
N LEU A 116 7.09 -2.78 8.28
CA LEU A 116 6.23 -1.63 8.52
C LEU A 116 4.79 -1.93 8.05
N SER A 117 4.64 -2.63 6.91
CA SER A 117 3.33 -2.96 6.31
C SER A 117 2.57 -3.99 7.15
N GLY A 118 3.28 -4.96 7.74
CA GLY A 118 2.71 -5.89 8.69
C GLY A 118 2.15 -5.19 9.93
N VAL A 119 2.87 -4.21 10.48
CA VAL A 119 2.41 -3.42 11.64
C VAL A 119 1.13 -2.64 11.30
N LEU A 120 1.05 -2.05 10.10
CA LEU A 120 -0.16 -1.35 9.64
C LEU A 120 -1.37 -2.28 9.61
N ILE A 121 -1.22 -3.47 9.01
CA ILE A 121 -2.32 -4.43 8.89
C ILE A 121 -2.80 -4.84 10.28
N GLY A 122 -1.88 -5.04 11.22
CA GLY A 122 -2.21 -5.32 12.62
C GLY A 122 -3.01 -4.19 13.29
N ILE A 123 -2.54 -2.94 13.19
CA ILE A 123 -3.21 -1.77 13.76
C ILE A 123 -4.61 -1.58 13.15
N THR A 124 -4.70 -1.73 11.83
CA THR A 124 -5.96 -1.58 11.10
C THR A 124 -6.96 -2.67 11.51
N GLY A 125 -6.51 -3.93 11.60
CA GLY A 125 -7.32 -5.04 12.06
C GLY A 125 -7.83 -4.84 13.50
N PHE A 126 -6.97 -4.36 14.40
CA PHE A 126 -7.37 -4.02 15.77
C PHE A 126 -8.47 -2.94 15.80
N LEU A 127 -8.29 -1.86 15.04
CA LEU A 127 -9.29 -0.79 14.93
C LEU A 127 -10.63 -1.28 14.39
N PHE A 128 -10.63 -2.21 13.43
CA PHE A 128 -11.84 -2.84 12.92
C PHE A 128 -12.60 -3.59 14.00
N TYR A 129 -11.91 -4.42 14.79
CA TYR A 129 -12.55 -5.15 15.89
C TYR A 129 -13.11 -4.20 16.95
N CYS A 130 -12.34 -3.18 17.35
CA CYS A 130 -12.84 -2.16 18.30
C CYS A 130 -14.11 -1.48 17.78
N THR A 131 -14.11 -1.06 16.51
CA THR A 131 -15.27 -0.40 15.90
C THR A 131 -16.50 -1.31 15.89
N TYR A 132 -16.33 -2.59 15.58
CA TYR A 132 -17.42 -3.56 15.60
C TYR A 132 -18.00 -3.75 17.01
N THR A 133 -17.14 -3.86 18.02
CA THR A 133 -17.57 -3.94 19.42
C THR A 133 -18.31 -2.70 19.89
N PHE A 134 -17.80 -1.50 19.59
CA PHE A 134 -18.48 -0.24 19.93
C PHE A 134 -19.84 -0.13 19.22
N ALA A 135 -19.91 -0.50 17.95
CA ALA A 135 -21.15 -0.50 17.19
C ALA A 135 -22.20 -1.44 17.81
N PHE A 136 -21.76 -2.61 18.27
CA PHE A 136 -22.64 -3.58 18.91
C PHE A 136 -23.18 -3.06 20.24
N ILE A 137 -22.33 -2.48 21.09
CA ILE A 137 -22.75 -1.91 22.39
C ILE A 137 -23.80 -0.80 22.18
N ILE A 138 -23.50 0.18 21.31
CA ILE A 138 -24.42 1.28 21.03
C ILE A 138 -25.72 0.76 20.40
N GLY A 139 -25.63 -0.24 19.51
CA GLY A 139 -26.79 -0.89 18.92
C GLY A 139 -27.67 -1.59 19.97
N THR A 140 -27.07 -2.27 20.95
CA THR A 140 -27.83 -2.90 22.05
C THR A 140 -28.49 -1.87 22.97
N GLU A 141 -27.84 -0.74 23.24
CA GLU A 141 -28.43 0.35 24.04
C GLU A 141 -29.60 1.03 23.32
N GLN A 142 -29.51 1.22 21.99
CA GLN A 142 -30.62 1.76 21.20
C GLN A 142 -31.84 0.83 21.22
N VAL A 143 -31.63 -0.47 20.96
CA VAL A 143 -32.71 -1.45 21.00
C VAL A 143 -33.33 -1.58 22.40
N ALA A 144 -32.54 -1.45 23.46
CA ALA A 144 -33.03 -1.50 24.84
C ALA A 144 -33.78 -0.24 25.28
N ASN A 145 -33.52 0.92 24.68
CA ASN A 145 -34.18 2.19 25.00
C ASN A 145 -35.48 2.42 24.20
N ASP A 146 -35.69 1.66 23.12
CA ASP A 146 -36.92 1.64 22.31
C ASP A 146 -37.96 0.59 22.79
N ALA A 147 -37.67 -0.15 23.88
CA ALA A 147 -38.56 -1.14 24.50
C ALA A 147 -39.13 -0.63 25.85
#